data_AF-A0A0H2MRX7-F1
#
_entry.id   AF-A0A0H2MRX7-F1
#
_cell.length_a   1.000
_cell.length_b   1.000
_cell.length_c   1.000
_cell.angle_alpha   90.00
_cell.angle_beta   90.00
_cell.angle_gamma   90.00
#
_symmetry.space_group_name_H-M   'P 1'
#
loop_
_entity.id
_entity.type
_entity.pdbx_description
1 polymer ?
#
loop_
_entity_poly.entity_id
_entity_poly.type
_entity_poly.pdbx_seq_one_letter_code
_entity_poly.pdbx_strand_id
1 'polypeptide(L)'
;MHILPLFIALILVISSLFQLVQVAYTSSLTYSLSLYSDEANFEFDEQRVGNERLLVETTLYLPNVGAHQYELAANILSWHSFLRYQNASLEEVNQYLIESIRSRPTWYAPYLQMSRFSEKHSVPAAIEYPEKLAMRFGPYMNETKLVLYDKKFSQWEMLTEEEQIALTVNFLASAQSYRFRRSLKGLLESSKGAERMCKLLAFNAIDHSSCRES
;
A
#
# COMPACT_ATOMS: atom_id res chain seq x y z
N MET A 1 -9.79 -7.87 -52.10
CA MET A 1 -10.11 -7.01 -50.94
C MET A 1 -9.63 -7.66 -49.62
N HIS A 2 -8.32 -7.89 -49.45
CA HIS A 2 -7.76 -8.54 -48.24
C HIS A 2 -6.76 -7.68 -47.45
N ILE A 3 -6.56 -6.42 -47.85
CA ILE A 3 -5.57 -5.53 -47.22
C ILE A 3 -6.10 -4.99 -45.87
N LEU A 4 -7.40 -4.67 -45.79
CA LEU A 4 -8.04 -4.18 -44.58
C LEU A 4 -7.98 -5.18 -43.40
N PRO A 5 -8.36 -6.47 -43.55
CA PRO A 5 -8.28 -7.42 -42.44
C PRO A 5 -6.83 -7.68 -42.01
N LEU A 6 -5.87 -7.65 -42.95
CA LEU A 6 -4.45 -7.83 -42.64
C LEU A 6 -3.87 -6.64 -41.85
N PHE A 7 -4.28 -5.41 -42.19
CA PHE A 7 -3.91 -4.21 -41.44
C PHE A 7 -4.50 -4.21 -40.02
N ILE A 8 -5.77 -4.61 -39.87
CA ILE A 8 -6.40 -4.75 -38.56
C ILE A 8 -5.70 -5.82 -37.72
N ALA A 9 -5.38 -6.98 -38.31
CA ALA A 9 -4.64 -8.03 -37.63
C ALA A 9 -3.27 -7.55 -37.14
N LEU A 10 -2.54 -6.79 -37.98
CA LEU A 10 -1.24 -6.23 -37.59
C LEU A 10 -1.35 -5.26 -36.42
N ILE A 11 -2.36 -4.36 -36.43
CA ILE A 11 -2.60 -3.45 -35.31
C ILE A 11 -2.90 -4.24 -34.02
N LEU A 12 -3.75 -5.26 -34.10
CA LEU A 12 -4.08 -6.11 -32.94
C LEU A 12 -2.84 -6.80 -32.38
N VAL A 13 -1.96 -7.32 -33.24
CA VAL A 13 -0.69 -7.94 -32.80
C VAL A 13 0.18 -6.91 -32.09
N ILE A 14 0.38 -5.72 -32.67
CA ILE A 14 1.19 -4.66 -32.06
C ILE A 14 0.61 -4.22 -30.71
N SER A 15 -0.71 -3.97 -30.64
CA SER A 15 -1.38 -3.61 -29.39
C SER A 15 -1.29 -4.71 -28.34
N SER A 16 -1.42 -5.98 -28.74
CA SER A 16 -1.30 -7.11 -27.81
C SER A 16 0.12 -7.27 -27.26
N LEU A 17 1.15 -7.08 -28.09
CA LEU A 17 2.54 -7.10 -27.66
C LEU A 17 2.82 -5.98 -26.66
N PHE A 18 2.28 -4.78 -26.92
CA PHE A 18 2.39 -3.66 -26.00
C PHE A 18 1.77 -3.96 -24.63
N GLN A 19 0.54 -4.50 -24.61
CA GLN A 19 -0.15 -4.88 -23.38
C GLN A 19 0.59 -6.00 -22.64
N LEU A 20 1.13 -6.98 -23.37
CA LEU A 20 1.91 -8.06 -22.79
C LEU A 20 3.16 -7.54 -22.06
N VAL A 21 3.88 -6.59 -22.67
CA VAL A 21 5.04 -5.94 -22.03
C VAL A 21 4.61 -5.25 -20.74
N GLN A 22 3.54 -4.45 -20.76
CA GLN A 22 3.03 -3.77 -19.56
C GLN A 22 2.66 -4.74 -18.44
N VAL A 23 1.96 -5.82 -18.77
CA VAL A 23 1.55 -6.86 -17.81
C VAL A 23 2.76 -7.59 -17.25
N ALA A 24 3.74 -7.92 -18.09
CA ALA A 24 4.96 -8.62 -17.65
C ALA A 24 5.73 -7.78 -16.62
N TYR A 25 6.02 -6.51 -16.90
CA TYR A 25 6.75 -5.65 -15.98
C TYR A 25 5.97 -5.37 -14.69
N THR A 26 4.66 -5.12 -14.78
CA THR A 26 3.80 -4.93 -13.60
C THR A 26 3.74 -6.19 -12.73
N SER A 27 3.68 -7.37 -13.34
CA SER A 27 3.69 -8.65 -12.63
C SER A 27 5.05 -8.89 -11.96
N SER A 28 6.15 -8.55 -12.62
CA SER A 28 7.50 -8.64 -12.04
C SER A 28 7.66 -7.72 -10.83
N LEU A 29 7.20 -6.46 -10.90
CA LEU A 29 7.21 -5.54 -9.75
C LEU A 29 6.38 -6.10 -8.58
N THR A 30 5.20 -6.65 -8.88
CA THR A 30 4.33 -7.27 -7.87
C THR A 30 5.00 -8.49 -7.23
N TYR A 31 5.66 -9.31 -8.04
CA TYR A 31 6.42 -10.47 -7.56
C TYR A 31 7.58 -10.04 -6.66
N SER A 32 8.38 -9.04 -7.07
CA SER A 32 9.45 -8.48 -6.23
C SER A 32 8.91 -7.99 -4.89
N LEU A 33 7.76 -7.32 -4.87
CA LEU A 33 7.12 -6.90 -3.61
C LEU A 33 6.66 -8.06 -2.75
N SER A 34 6.20 -9.16 -3.35
CA SER A 34 5.77 -10.34 -2.60
C SER A 34 6.91 -11.01 -1.84
N LEU A 35 8.17 -10.85 -2.28
CA LEU A 35 9.33 -11.37 -1.56
C LEU A 35 9.49 -10.74 -0.18
N TYR A 36 9.10 -9.47 -0.02
CA TYR A 36 9.12 -8.76 1.26
C TYR A 36 8.00 -9.18 2.23
N SER A 37 7.12 -10.12 1.83
CA SER A 37 6.18 -10.73 2.77
C SER A 37 6.80 -11.83 3.64
N ASP A 38 8.01 -12.28 3.28
CA ASP A 38 8.76 -13.30 4.01
C ASP A 38 10.03 -12.68 4.59
N GLU A 39 10.14 -12.70 5.93
CA GLU A 39 11.30 -12.15 6.66
C GLU A 39 12.61 -12.85 6.29
N ALA A 40 12.56 -14.09 5.80
CA ALA A 40 13.75 -14.79 5.29
C ALA A 40 14.41 -14.05 4.12
N ASN A 41 13.68 -13.19 3.41
CA ASN A 41 14.20 -12.37 2.31
C ASN A 41 14.63 -10.95 2.75
N PHE A 42 14.72 -10.69 4.06
CA PHE A 42 15.22 -9.41 4.62
C PHE A 42 16.74 -9.34 4.73
N GLU A 43 17.45 -10.39 4.30
CA GLU A 43 18.89 -10.29 4.13
C GLU A 43 19.23 -9.50 2.85
N PHE A 44 20.26 -8.67 2.96
CA PHE A 44 20.76 -7.90 1.83
C PHE A 44 21.39 -8.82 0.79
N ASP A 45 20.80 -8.82 -0.40
CA ASP A 45 21.33 -9.47 -1.60
C ASP A 45 21.55 -8.39 -2.64
N GLU A 46 22.83 -8.07 -2.90
CA GLU A 46 23.23 -7.01 -3.83
C GLU A 46 22.67 -7.24 -5.24
N GLN A 47 22.67 -8.48 -5.72
CA GLN A 47 22.18 -8.82 -7.06
C GLN A 47 20.67 -8.62 -7.14
N ARG A 48 19.93 -9.10 -6.13
CA ARG A 48 18.48 -8.91 -6.07
C ARG A 48 18.11 -7.43 -5.99
N VAL A 49 18.72 -6.68 -5.10
CA VAL A 49 18.44 -5.24 -4.92
C VAL A 49 18.78 -4.46 -6.18
N GLY A 50 19.92 -4.75 -6.83
CA GLY A 50 20.30 -4.15 -8.10
C GLY A 50 19.32 -4.47 -9.24
N ASN A 51 18.86 -5.73 -9.33
CA ASN A 51 17.86 -6.14 -10.31
C ASN A 51 16.50 -5.47 -10.07
N GLU A 52 16.07 -5.34 -8.83
CA GLU A 52 14.83 -4.63 -8.47
C GLU A 52 14.92 -3.14 -8.84
N ARG A 53 16.08 -2.51 -8.64
CA ARG A 53 16.32 -1.13 -9.04
C ARG A 53 16.24 -0.95 -10.56
N LEU A 54 16.92 -1.82 -11.31
CA LEU A 54 16.86 -1.83 -12.77
C LEU A 54 15.43 -2.10 -13.27
N LEU A 55 14.68 -2.99 -12.62
CA LEU A 55 13.29 -3.29 -12.94
C LEU A 55 12.40 -2.06 -12.77
N VAL A 56 12.57 -1.31 -11.67
CA VAL A 56 11.87 -0.04 -11.43
C VAL A 56 12.17 0.94 -12.56
N GLU A 57 13.45 1.22 -12.80
CA GLU A 57 13.88 2.19 -13.83
C GLU A 57 13.37 1.81 -15.22
N THR A 58 13.47 0.54 -15.58
CA THR A 58 13.00 0.04 -16.88
C THR A 58 11.48 0.17 -17.00
N THR A 59 10.72 -0.19 -15.96
CA THR A 59 9.26 -0.10 -15.98
C THR A 59 8.79 1.35 -16.11
N LEU A 60 9.44 2.28 -15.40
CA LEU A 60 9.10 3.70 -15.43
C LEU A 60 9.50 4.39 -16.74
N TYR A 61 10.39 3.78 -17.53
CA TYR A 61 10.74 4.25 -18.89
C TYR A 61 9.78 3.71 -19.96
N LEU A 62 8.92 2.74 -19.64
CA LEU A 62 7.99 2.20 -20.63
C LEU A 62 6.97 3.25 -21.07
N PRO A 63 6.52 3.22 -22.32
CA PRO A 63 5.37 4.02 -22.76
C PRO A 63 4.11 3.66 -21.94
N ASN A 64 3.27 4.64 -21.62
CA ASN A 64 2.00 4.48 -20.89
C ASN A 64 2.13 3.90 -19.46
N VAL A 65 3.16 4.29 -18.70
CA VAL A 65 3.23 3.99 -17.26
C VAL A 65 1.98 4.53 -16.57
N GLY A 66 1.28 3.66 -15.85
CA GLY A 66 0.06 4.00 -15.13
C GLY A 66 0.31 4.25 -13.64
N ALA A 67 -0.76 4.68 -12.96
CA ALA A 67 -0.73 4.95 -11.52
C ALA A 67 -0.23 3.76 -10.69
N HIS A 68 -0.60 2.54 -11.07
CA HIS A 68 -0.24 1.34 -10.34
C HIS A 68 1.26 1.03 -10.46
N GLN A 69 1.87 1.18 -11.63
CA GLN A 69 3.31 0.97 -11.81
C GLN A 69 4.14 1.96 -10.98
N TYR A 70 3.73 3.23 -10.93
CA TYR A 70 4.36 4.23 -10.06
C TYR A 70 4.23 3.88 -8.56
N GLU A 71 3.05 3.40 -8.14
CA GLU A 71 2.81 2.91 -6.77
C GLU A 71 3.72 1.72 -6.43
N LEU A 72 3.78 0.71 -7.31
CA LEU A 72 4.63 -0.47 -7.10
C LEU A 72 6.11 -0.09 -7.03
N ALA A 73 6.58 0.80 -7.91
CA ALA A 73 7.94 1.33 -7.88
C ALA A 73 8.24 2.04 -6.55
N ALA A 74 7.36 2.93 -6.11
CA ALA A 74 7.50 3.61 -4.82
C ALA A 74 7.55 2.62 -3.65
N ASN A 75 6.71 1.58 -3.67
CA ASN A 75 6.71 0.52 -2.65
C ASN A 75 8.05 -0.25 -2.59
N ILE A 76 8.63 -0.64 -3.74
CA ILE A 76 9.92 -1.35 -3.77
C ILE A 76 11.02 -0.49 -3.16
N LEU A 77 11.10 0.77 -3.58
CA LEU A 77 12.11 1.70 -3.08
C LEU A 77 11.92 2.03 -1.58
N SER A 78 10.68 2.03 -1.11
CA SER A 78 10.38 2.18 0.31
C SER A 78 10.92 0.99 1.12
N TRP A 79 10.83 -0.23 0.59
CA TRP A 79 11.42 -1.42 1.21
C TRP A 79 12.95 -1.36 1.21
N HIS A 80 13.58 -0.94 0.10
CA HIS A 80 15.03 -0.74 0.04
C HIS A 80 15.50 0.25 1.10
N SER A 81 14.78 1.35 1.29
CA SER A 81 15.05 2.36 2.31
C SER A 81 14.85 1.81 3.73
N PHE A 82 13.73 1.11 3.98
CA PHE A 82 13.42 0.50 5.27
C PHE A 82 14.49 -0.51 5.72
N LEU A 83 14.94 -1.37 4.81
CA LEU A 83 15.94 -2.41 5.06
C LEU A 83 17.39 -1.89 4.93
N ARG A 84 17.58 -0.59 4.63
CA ARG A 84 18.87 0.09 4.51
C ARG A 84 19.80 -0.51 3.45
N TYR A 85 19.23 -1.05 2.37
CA TYR A 85 19.96 -1.71 1.30
C TYR A 85 20.71 -0.73 0.40
N GLN A 86 20.06 0.37 0.05
CA GLN A 86 20.60 1.53 -0.65
C GLN A 86 19.74 2.75 -0.29
N ASN A 87 20.31 3.95 -0.28
CA ASN A 87 19.57 5.19 -0.02
C ASN A 87 18.71 5.58 -1.23
N ALA A 88 17.67 4.81 -1.53
CA ALA A 88 16.54 5.36 -2.26
C ALA A 88 16.03 6.55 -1.44
N SER A 89 16.16 7.75 -1.99
CA SER A 89 15.87 8.96 -1.24
C SER A 89 14.37 9.07 -1.03
N LEU A 90 13.96 9.63 0.12
CA LEU A 90 12.54 9.82 0.40
C LEU A 90 11.88 10.71 -0.67
N GLU A 91 12.65 11.63 -1.26
CA GLU A 91 12.23 12.49 -2.36
C GLU A 91 11.88 11.67 -3.61
N GLU A 92 12.67 10.66 -3.94
CA GLU A 92 12.40 9.78 -5.08
C GLU A 92 11.10 8.98 -4.87
N VAL A 93 10.94 8.38 -3.68
CA VAL A 93 9.71 7.67 -3.32
C VAL A 93 8.50 8.60 -3.44
N ASN A 94 8.60 9.79 -2.85
CA ASN A 94 7.53 10.79 -2.90
C ASN A 94 7.20 11.22 -4.33
N GLN A 95 8.21 11.38 -5.18
CA GLN A 95 8.00 11.76 -6.58
C GLN A 95 7.17 10.70 -7.32
N TYR A 96 7.49 9.42 -7.16
CA TYR A 96 6.69 8.35 -7.78
C TYR A 96 5.27 8.26 -7.21
N LEU A 97 5.08 8.50 -5.91
CA LEU A 97 3.74 8.58 -5.34
C LEU A 97 2.93 9.77 -5.90
N ILE A 98 3.57 10.92 -6.11
CA ILE A 98 2.93 12.08 -6.75
C ILE A 98 2.54 11.75 -8.19
N GLU A 99 3.40 11.09 -8.98
CA GLU A 99 3.07 10.69 -10.35
C GLU A 99 1.95 9.63 -10.39
N SER A 100 1.91 8.71 -9.42
CA SER A 100 0.80 7.78 -9.23
C SER A 100 -0.52 8.53 -9.03
N ILE A 101 -0.52 9.53 -8.14
CA ILE A 101 -1.68 10.36 -7.82
C ILE A 101 -2.11 11.22 -9.00
N ARG A 102 -1.16 11.84 -9.73
CA ARG A 102 -1.46 12.62 -10.93
C ARG A 102 -2.14 11.75 -12.00
N SER A 103 -1.66 10.52 -12.16
CA SER A 103 -2.19 9.56 -13.12
C SER A 103 -3.59 9.05 -12.72
N ARG A 104 -3.85 8.89 -11.41
CA ARG A 104 -5.16 8.47 -10.88
C ARG A 104 -5.45 9.08 -9.50
N PRO A 105 -6.04 10.30 -9.43
CA PRO A 105 -6.23 11.03 -8.17
C PRO A 105 -7.16 10.36 -7.16
N THR A 106 -7.99 9.40 -7.59
CA THR A 106 -8.90 8.65 -6.72
C THR A 106 -8.31 7.31 -6.27
N TRP A 107 -7.01 7.08 -6.50
CA TRP A 107 -6.32 5.86 -6.08
C TRP A 107 -5.82 6.00 -4.63
N TYR A 108 -6.40 5.24 -3.71
CA TYR A 108 -6.16 5.40 -2.26
C TYR A 108 -4.73 5.04 -1.82
N ALA A 109 -4.10 4.06 -2.47
CA ALA A 109 -2.86 3.44 -2.02
C ALA A 109 -1.67 4.43 -1.89
N PRO A 110 -1.38 5.31 -2.86
CA PRO A 110 -0.27 6.25 -2.72
C PRO A 110 -0.49 7.27 -1.60
N TYR A 111 -1.74 7.70 -1.36
CA TYR A 111 -2.06 8.53 -0.20
C TYR A 111 -1.82 7.78 1.11
N LEU A 112 -2.20 6.49 1.17
CA LEU A 112 -1.96 5.67 2.34
C LEU A 112 -0.46 5.53 2.63
N GLN A 113 0.34 5.28 1.60
CA GLN A 113 1.80 5.19 1.73
C GLN A 113 2.41 6.52 2.18
N MET A 114 2.00 7.65 1.59
CA MET A 114 2.43 8.98 2.03
C MET A 114 2.09 9.26 3.49
N SER A 115 0.91 8.82 3.97
CA SER A 115 0.51 9.03 5.37
C SER A 115 1.44 8.33 6.35
N ARG A 116 2.06 7.21 5.97
CA ARG A 116 3.05 6.49 6.80
C ARG A 116 4.38 7.25 6.90
N PHE A 117 4.73 8.01 5.86
CA PHE A 117 5.94 8.86 5.89
C PHE A 117 5.72 10.17 6.62
N SER A 118 4.48 10.70 6.61
CA SER A 118 4.14 11.98 7.24
C SER A 118 4.40 12.06 8.74
N GLU A 119 4.38 10.92 9.44
CA GLU A 119 4.61 10.88 10.89
C GLU A 119 6.09 10.92 11.28
N LYS A 120 7.01 10.71 10.31
CA LYS A 120 8.46 10.65 10.56
C LYS A 120 9.27 11.68 9.78
N HIS A 121 8.74 12.24 8.70
CA HIS A 121 9.46 13.13 7.80
C HIS A 121 8.54 14.24 7.27
N SER A 122 9.13 15.38 6.91
CA SER A 122 8.42 16.50 6.28
C SER A 122 7.73 16.03 5.00
N VAL A 123 6.40 15.90 5.05
CA VAL A 123 5.58 15.60 3.85
C VAL A 123 5.87 16.66 2.80
N PRO A 124 6.02 16.29 1.52
CA PRO A 124 6.03 17.27 0.45
C PRO A 124 4.79 18.15 0.58
N ALA A 125 4.96 19.48 0.59
CA ALA A 125 3.88 20.44 0.80
C ALA A 125 2.68 20.29 -0.18
N ALA A 126 2.83 19.50 -1.24
CA ALA A 126 1.86 19.30 -2.29
C ALA A 126 0.59 18.52 -1.89
N ILE A 127 0.61 17.69 -0.84
CA ILE A 127 -0.56 16.89 -0.44
C ILE A 127 -0.83 17.03 1.05
N GLU A 128 -1.78 17.91 1.36
CA GLU A 128 -2.26 18.14 2.73
C GLU A 128 -3.16 16.98 3.17
N TYR A 129 -2.88 16.39 4.35
CA TYR A 129 -3.64 15.30 4.97
C TYR A 129 -3.84 14.06 4.08
N PRO A 130 -2.76 13.38 3.63
CA PRO A 130 -2.86 12.18 2.80
C PRO A 130 -3.73 11.08 3.42
N GLU A 131 -3.77 10.96 4.75
CA GLU A 131 -4.65 10.01 5.45
C GLU A 131 -6.14 10.28 5.20
N LYS A 132 -6.55 11.56 5.13
CA LYS A 132 -7.94 11.92 4.85
C LYS A 132 -8.34 11.54 3.42
N LEU A 133 -7.41 11.67 2.48
CA LEU A 133 -7.61 11.30 1.08
C LEU A 133 -7.64 9.77 0.91
N ALA A 134 -6.76 9.04 1.59
CA ALA A 134 -6.80 7.58 1.62
C ALA A 134 -8.15 7.07 2.16
N MET A 135 -8.66 7.65 3.25
CA MET A 135 -9.99 7.34 3.78
C MET A 135 -11.12 7.72 2.83
N ARG A 136 -11.02 8.86 2.13
CA ARG A 136 -12.04 9.29 1.17
C ARG A 136 -12.15 8.34 -0.02
N PHE A 137 -11.02 7.91 -0.57
CA PHE A 137 -10.98 7.15 -1.81
C PHE A 137 -10.93 5.63 -1.63
N GLY A 138 -10.50 5.13 -0.48
CA GLY A 138 -10.46 3.71 -0.15
C GLY A 138 -10.97 3.38 1.25
N PRO A 139 -12.15 3.87 1.69
CA PRO A 139 -12.63 3.68 3.07
C PRO A 139 -12.85 2.21 3.45
N TYR A 140 -13.10 1.35 2.46
CA TYR A 140 -13.40 -0.07 2.67
C TYR A 140 -12.19 -0.98 2.47
N MET A 141 -11.04 -0.43 2.04
CA MET A 141 -9.83 -1.20 1.83
C MET A 141 -9.23 -1.59 3.17
N ASN A 142 -8.79 -2.85 3.30
CA ASN A 142 -8.27 -3.36 4.56
C ASN A 142 -7.07 -2.54 5.04
N GLU A 143 -6.17 -2.17 4.13
CA GLU A 143 -4.96 -1.41 4.44
C GLU A 143 -5.31 -0.02 5.00
N THR A 144 -6.32 0.64 4.41
CA THR A 144 -6.83 1.92 4.91
C THR A 144 -7.41 1.77 6.31
N LYS A 145 -8.21 0.73 6.53
CA LYS A 145 -8.79 0.43 7.86
C LYS A 145 -7.73 0.16 8.90
N LEU A 146 -6.68 -0.62 8.57
CA LEU A 146 -5.58 -0.92 9.50
C LEU A 146 -4.89 0.36 9.96
N VAL A 147 -4.50 1.24 9.03
CA VAL A 147 -3.84 2.50 9.37
C VAL A 147 -4.77 3.43 10.16
N LEU A 148 -6.06 3.48 9.78
CA LEU A 148 -7.06 4.26 10.52
C LEU A 148 -7.19 3.77 11.97
N TYR A 149 -7.34 2.46 12.17
CA TYR A 149 -7.49 1.87 13.48
C TYR A 149 -6.22 2.05 14.30
N ASP A 150 -5.05 1.76 13.75
CA ASP A 150 -3.78 1.96 14.45
C ASP A 150 -3.63 3.39 14.95
N LYS A 151 -3.81 4.38 14.06
CA LYS A 151 -3.67 5.79 14.39
C LYS A 151 -4.71 6.24 15.44
N LYS A 152 -5.99 5.98 15.19
CA LYS A 152 -7.07 6.49 16.06
C LYS A 152 -7.12 5.76 17.41
N PHE A 153 -6.91 4.45 17.48
CA PHE A 153 -6.82 3.77 18.78
C PHE A 153 -5.56 4.16 19.56
N SER A 154 -4.45 4.48 18.88
CA SER A 154 -3.25 5.00 19.53
C SER A 154 -3.41 6.44 20.05
N GLN A 155 -4.32 7.22 19.46
CA GLN A 155 -4.60 8.62 19.83
C GLN A 155 -5.95 8.77 20.53
N TRP A 156 -6.45 7.71 21.19
CA TRP A 156 -7.80 7.64 21.74
C TRP A 156 -8.22 8.86 22.57
N GLU A 157 -7.33 9.33 23.44
CA GLU A 157 -7.59 10.46 24.36
C GLU A 157 -7.75 11.80 23.63
N MET A 158 -7.35 11.90 22.36
CA MET A 158 -7.50 13.10 21.52
C MET A 158 -8.80 13.08 20.69
N LEU A 159 -9.52 11.96 20.67
CA LEU A 159 -10.75 11.81 19.89
C LEU A 159 -11.95 12.36 20.66
N THR A 160 -12.93 12.91 19.94
CA THR A 160 -14.23 13.23 20.55
C THR A 160 -15.02 11.96 20.86
N GLU A 161 -16.01 12.05 21.75
CA GLU A 161 -16.89 10.92 22.07
C GLU A 161 -17.58 10.34 20.82
N GLU A 162 -18.05 11.21 19.93
CA GLU A 162 -18.65 10.82 18.64
C GLU A 162 -17.66 10.03 17.77
N GLU A 163 -16.40 10.48 17.70
CA GLU A 163 -15.36 9.78 16.96
C GLU A 163 -14.99 8.44 17.58
N GLN A 164 -14.94 8.37 18.91
CA GLN A 164 -14.68 7.13 19.65
C GLN A 164 -15.78 6.10 19.40
N ILE A 165 -17.05 6.51 19.45
CA ILE A 165 -18.20 5.65 19.14
C ILE A 165 -18.13 5.16 17.69
N ALA A 166 -17.93 6.08 16.73
CA ALA A 166 -17.85 5.72 15.32
C ALA A 166 -16.68 4.77 15.01
N LEU A 167 -15.51 5.00 15.63
CA LEU A 167 -14.34 4.13 15.50
C LEU A 167 -14.63 2.73 16.03
N THR A 168 -15.21 2.65 17.23
CA THR A 168 -15.55 1.40 17.92
C THR A 168 -16.51 0.55 17.09
N VAL A 169 -17.60 1.15 16.59
CA VAL A 169 -18.60 0.47 15.76
C VAL A 169 -17.95 -0.06 14.47
N ASN A 170 -17.19 0.79 13.78
CA ASN A 170 -16.54 0.40 12.53
C ASN A 170 -15.48 -0.70 12.73
N PHE A 171 -14.72 -0.64 13.82
CA PHE A 171 -13.72 -1.64 14.17
C PHE A 171 -14.36 -2.99 14.46
N LEU A 172 -15.40 -3.04 15.31
CA LEU A 172 -16.12 -4.26 15.64
C LEU A 172 -16.73 -4.91 14.39
N ALA A 173 -17.38 -4.11 13.53
CA ALA A 173 -17.91 -4.58 12.27
C ALA A 173 -16.80 -5.18 11.37
N SER A 174 -15.63 -4.55 11.33
CA SER A 174 -14.49 -5.07 10.55
C SER A 174 -13.87 -6.32 11.17
N ALA A 175 -13.78 -6.43 12.50
CA ALA A 175 -13.23 -7.59 13.20
C ALA A 175 -14.04 -8.87 12.96
N GLN A 176 -15.35 -8.74 12.71
CA GLN A 176 -16.22 -9.87 12.36
C GLN A 176 -16.00 -10.35 10.91
N SER A 177 -15.44 -9.52 10.03
CA SER A 177 -15.17 -9.89 8.64
C SER A 177 -14.01 -10.87 8.52
N TYR A 178 -14.28 -12.04 7.89
CA TYR A 178 -13.24 -13.05 7.62
C TYR A 178 -12.05 -12.48 6.85
N ARG A 179 -12.29 -11.55 5.91
CA ARG A 179 -11.23 -10.92 5.10
C ARG A 179 -10.30 -10.04 5.93
N PHE A 180 -10.79 -9.46 7.03
CA PHE A 180 -10.01 -8.56 7.87
C PHE A 180 -9.28 -9.29 9.00
N ARG A 181 -9.77 -10.46 9.43
CA ARG A 181 -9.17 -11.25 10.53
C ARG A 181 -7.67 -11.51 10.39
N ARG A 182 -7.17 -11.81 9.19
CA ARG A 182 -5.73 -12.03 8.98
C ARG A 182 -4.91 -10.77 9.22
N SER A 183 -5.39 -9.63 8.73
CA SER A 183 -4.73 -8.34 8.90
C SER A 183 -4.85 -7.80 10.33
N LEU A 184 -5.94 -8.15 11.02
CA LEU A 184 -6.17 -7.78 12.41
C LEU A 184 -5.09 -8.36 13.35
N LYS A 185 -4.60 -9.58 13.08
CA LYS A 185 -3.48 -10.17 13.84
C LYS A 185 -2.28 -9.23 13.92
N GLY A 186 -1.75 -8.79 12.77
CA GLY A 186 -0.59 -7.90 12.73
C GLY A 186 -0.86 -6.56 13.43
N LEU A 187 -2.06 -6.01 13.25
CA LEU A 187 -2.45 -4.77 13.94
C LEU A 187 -2.45 -4.91 15.46
N LEU A 188 -2.99 -6.01 15.99
CA LEU A 188 -3.04 -6.26 17.43
C LEU A 188 -1.66 -6.57 18.03
N GLU A 189 -0.73 -7.10 17.24
CA GLU A 189 0.63 -7.41 17.69
C GLU A 189 1.56 -6.19 17.69
N SER A 190 1.34 -5.21 16.80
CA SER A 190 2.25 -4.07 16.64
C SER A 190 1.71 -2.72 17.11
N SER A 191 0.39 -2.56 17.24
CA SER A 191 -0.21 -1.26 17.53
C SER A 191 -0.04 -0.83 18.99
N LYS A 192 0.22 0.46 19.22
CA LYS A 192 0.15 1.05 20.57
C LYS A 192 -1.27 1.04 21.14
N GLY A 193 -2.29 1.01 20.26
CA GLY A 193 -3.70 0.90 20.64
C GLY A 193 -4.18 -0.52 20.90
N ALA A 194 -3.31 -1.53 20.82
CA ALA A 194 -3.66 -2.96 20.85
C ALA A 194 -4.46 -3.36 22.10
N GLU A 195 -4.01 -2.97 23.30
CA GLU A 195 -4.69 -3.31 24.55
C GLU A 195 -6.16 -2.85 24.55
N ARG A 196 -6.42 -1.62 24.07
CA ARG A 196 -7.78 -1.07 23.97
C ARG A 196 -8.61 -1.84 22.94
N MET A 197 -8.03 -2.15 21.78
CA MET A 197 -8.68 -2.98 20.78
C MET A 197 -9.03 -4.36 21.33
N CYS A 198 -8.11 -5.01 22.05
CA CYS A 198 -8.33 -6.32 22.67
C CYS A 198 -9.41 -6.30 23.75
N LYS A 199 -9.41 -5.30 24.65
CA LYS A 199 -10.48 -5.11 25.63
C LYS A 199 -11.84 -4.95 24.96
N LEU A 200 -11.90 -4.19 23.87
CA LEU A 200 -13.13 -3.98 23.11
C LEU A 200 -13.63 -5.27 22.44
N LEU A 201 -12.73 -6.06 21.85
CA LEU A 201 -13.07 -7.36 21.27
C LEU A 201 -13.59 -8.32 22.34
N ALA A 202 -12.88 -8.43 23.47
CA ALA A 202 -13.26 -9.29 24.59
C ALA A 202 -14.62 -8.90 25.17
N PHE A 203 -14.88 -7.61 25.37
CA PHE A 203 -16.17 -7.09 25.84
C PHE A 203 -17.33 -7.49 24.92
N ASN A 204 -17.07 -7.58 23.61
CA ASN A 204 -18.07 -7.96 22.61
C ASN A 204 -18.05 -9.46 22.26
N ALA A 205 -17.41 -10.30 23.09
CA ALA A 205 -17.26 -11.74 22.87
C ALA A 205 -16.67 -12.12 21.50
N ILE A 206 -15.81 -11.27 20.94
CA ILE A 206 -15.04 -11.55 19.73
C ILE A 206 -13.68 -12.07 20.16
N ASP A 207 -13.50 -13.38 20.11
CA ASP A 207 -12.25 -14.04 20.49
C ASP A 207 -11.21 -13.92 19.36
N HIS A 208 -10.01 -13.44 19.71
CA HIS A 208 -8.88 -13.33 18.80
C HIS A 208 -7.61 -13.80 19.49
N SER A 209 -6.85 -14.70 18.85
CA SER A 209 -5.68 -15.35 19.46
C SER A 209 -4.65 -14.35 20.00
N SER A 210 -4.36 -13.28 19.25
CA SER A 210 -3.39 -12.25 19.65
C SER A 210 -3.78 -11.43 20.88
N CYS A 211 -5.04 -11.49 21.33
CA CYS A 211 -5.50 -10.79 22.54
C CYS A 211 -5.44 -11.65 23.81
N ARG A 212 -4.98 -12.90 23.71
CA ARG A 212 -4.86 -13.81 24.86
C ARG A 212 -3.51 -13.70 25.57
N GLU A 213 -2.52 -13.09 24.92
CA GLU A 213 -1.15 -12.91 25.41
C GLU A 213 -0.83 -11.47 25.82
N SER A 214 -1.77 -10.54 25.62
CA SER A 214 -1.64 -9.10 25.90
C SER A 214 -2.15 -8.72 27.29
#